data_AF-A0A7G8PPI4-F1
#
_entry.id   AF-A0A7G8PPI4-F1
#
_cell.length_a   1.000
_cell.length_b   1.000
_cell.length_c   1.000
_cell.angle_alpha   90.00
_cell.angle_beta   90.00
_cell.angle_gamma   90.00
#
_symmetry.space_group_name_H-M   'P 1'
#
loop_
_entity.id
_entity.type
_entity.pdbx_description
1 polymer ?
#
loop_
_entity_poly.entity_id
_entity_poly.type
_entity_poly.pdbx_seq_one_letter_code
_entity_poly.pdbx_strand_id
1 'polypeptide(L)' 'MRAKLAAHTSWANTENRTARTANGRKAAENKFLAEAGGDPVKAESLRKAFYARLALKSAQTRRRRAGGAA' A
#
# COMPACT_ATOMS: atom_id res chain seq x y z
N MET A 1 6.97 22.98 -5.09
CA MET A 1 5.56 23.41 -5.02
C MET A 1 4.69 22.93 -6.19
N ARG A 2 5.21 22.90 -7.43
CA ARG A 2 4.49 22.46 -8.66
C ARG A 2 3.78 21.09 -8.56
N ALA A 3 4.44 20.08 -8.00
CA ALA A 3 3.86 18.74 -7.86
C ALA A 3 2.60 18.70 -6.98
N LYS A 4 2.54 19.54 -5.94
CA LYS A 4 1.37 19.64 -5.06
C LYS A 4 0.19 20.27 -5.78
N LEU A 5 0.42 21.36 -6.52
CA LEU A 5 -0.61 22.02 -7.34
C LEU A 5 -1.18 21.06 -8.37
N ALA A 6 -0.31 20.37 -9.12
CA ALA A 6 -0.73 19.37 -10.10
C ALA A 6 -1.56 18.23 -9.46
N ALA A 7 -1.18 17.77 -8.27
CA ALA A 7 -1.95 16.75 -7.55
C ALA A 7 -3.35 17.27 -7.18
N HIS A 8 -3.46 18.49 -6.62
CA HIS A 8 -4.74 19.08 -6.24
C HIS A 8 -5.64 19.31 -7.47
N THR A 9 -5.12 19.88 -8.56
CA THR A 9 -5.87 20.05 -9.81
C THR A 9 -6.32 18.70 -10.38
N SER A 10 -5.44 17.71 -10.37
CA SER A 10 -5.77 16.36 -10.86
C SER A 10 -6.88 15.70 -10.03
N TRP A 11 -6.88 15.88 -8.70
CA TRP A 11 -7.95 15.37 -7.83
C TRP A 11 -9.26 16.15 -7.97
N ALA A 12 -9.21 17.46 -8.22
CA ALA A 12 -10.39 18.25 -8.53
C ALA A 12 -11.08 17.77 -9.81
N ASN A 13 -10.29 17.39 -10.83
CA ASN A 13 -10.80 16.88 -12.11
C ASN A 13 -11.22 15.40 -12.05
N THR A 14 -11.12 14.72 -10.90
CA THR A 14 -11.50 13.32 -10.77
C THR A 14 -12.96 13.20 -10.36
N GLU A 15 -13.81 12.85 -11.32
CA GLU A 15 -15.24 12.62 -11.07
C GLU A 15 -15.48 11.33 -10.29
N ASN A 16 -14.85 10.22 -10.71
CA ASN A 16 -14.95 8.93 -10.02
C ASN A 16 -13.64 8.54 -9.34
N ARG A 17 -13.57 8.78 -8.03
CA ARG A 17 -12.38 8.49 -7.20
C ARG A 17 -12.08 6.99 -7.12
N THR A 18 -13.11 6.14 -7.13
CA THR A 18 -12.97 4.69 -7.08
C THR A 18 -12.32 4.18 -8.36
N ALA A 19 -12.79 4.63 -9.52
CA ALA A 19 -12.23 4.26 -10.82
C ALA A 19 -10.76 4.67 -10.95
N ARG A 20 -10.40 5.88 -10.49
CA ARG A 20 -9.01 6.37 -10.53
C ARG A 20 -8.02 5.45 -9.81
N THR A 21 -8.43 4.80 -8.73
CA THR A 21 -7.56 3.92 -7.93
C THR A 21 -7.74 2.43 -8.21
N ALA A 22 -8.72 2.06 -9.05
CA ALA A 22 -9.07 0.67 -9.33
C ALA A 22 -7.91 -0.13 -9.92
N ASN A 23 -7.18 0.45 -10.89
CA ASN A 23 -6.03 -0.23 -11.52
C ASN A 23 -4.91 -0.51 -10.51
N GLY A 24 -4.63 0.45 -9.63
CA GLY A 24 -3.62 0.28 -8.57
C GLY A 24 -4.02 -0.79 -7.56
N ARG A 25 -5.30 -0.82 -7.16
CA ARG A 25 -5.84 -1.85 -6.26
C ARG A 25 -5.75 -3.24 -6.90
N LYS A 26 -6.20 -3.36 -8.15
CA LYS A 26 -6.13 -4.61 -8.91
C LYS A 26 -4.69 -5.11 -9.09
N ALA A 27 -3.76 -4.21 -9.39
CA ALA A 27 -2.34 -4.58 -9.51
C ALA A 27 -1.78 -5.11 -8.17
N ALA A 28 -2.14 -4.50 -7.04
CA ALA A 28 -1.72 -4.96 -5.72
C ALA A 28 -2.30 -6.35 -5.37
N GLU A 29 -3.55 -6.62 -5.73
CA GLU A 29 -4.18 -7.94 -5.55
C GLU A 29 -3.55 -9.00 -6.46
N ASN A 30 -3.39 -8.67 -7.75
CA ASN A 30 -2.79 -9.54 -8.75
C ASN A 30 -1.37 -9.98 -8.40
N LYS A 31 -0.59 -9.11 -7.76
CA LYS A 31 0.76 -9.45 -7.30
C LYS A 31 0.75 -10.71 -6.42
N PHE A 32 -0.12 -10.75 -5.41
CA PHE A 32 -0.17 -11.87 -4.46
C PHE A 32 -0.78 -13.13 -5.10
N LEU A 33 -1.74 -12.96 -6.01
CA LEU A 33 -2.28 -14.07 -6.80
C LEU A 33 -1.20 -14.69 -7.70
N ALA A 34 -0.38 -13.88 -8.36
CA ALA A 34 0.74 -14.35 -9.17
C ALA A 34 1.79 -15.07 -8.32
N GLU A 35 2.19 -14.50 -7.17
CA GLU A 35 3.12 -15.14 -6.23
C GLU A 35 2.56 -16.46 -5.64
N ALA A 36 1.24 -16.55 -5.50
CA ALA A 36 0.58 -17.77 -5.03
C ALA A 36 0.48 -18.86 -6.12
N GLY A 37 0.74 -18.54 -7.39
CA GLY A 37 0.52 -19.45 -8.51
C GLY A 37 -0.96 -19.58 -8.89
N GLY A 38 -1.77 -18.55 -8.64
CA GLY A 38 -3.21 -18.52 -8.95
C GLY A 38 -4.12 -19.01 -7.82
N ASP A 39 -3.59 -19.50 -6.70
CA ASP A 39 -4.38 -19.92 -5.54
C ASP A 39 -4.81 -18.72 -4.68
N PRO A 40 -6.13 -18.43 -4.57
CA PRO A 40 -6.64 -17.30 -3.81
C PRO A 40 -6.44 -17.42 -2.30
N VAL A 41 -6.47 -18.63 -1.73
CA VAL A 41 -6.31 -18.86 -0.29
C VAL A 41 -4.87 -18.60 0.12
N LYS A 42 -3.92 -19.10 -0.69
CA LYS A 42 -2.50 -18.83 -0.51
C LYS A 42 -2.19 -17.34 -0.73
N ALA A 43 -2.79 -16.70 -1.73
CA ALA A 43 -2.62 -15.27 -1.98
C ALA A 43 -3.07 -14.40 -0.79
N GLU A 44 -4.19 -14.73 -0.16
CA GLU A 44 -4.66 -14.03 1.04
C GLU A 44 -3.65 -14.16 2.19
N SER A 45 -3.13 -15.36 2.40
CA SER A 45 -2.12 -15.63 3.44
C SER A 45 -0.81 -14.86 3.18
N LEU A 46 -0.34 -14.84 1.93
CA LEU A 46 0.84 -14.06 1.52
C LEU A 46 0.62 -12.55 1.74
N ARG A 47 -0.55 -12.03 1.37
CA ARG A 47 -0.93 -10.64 1.58
C ARG A 47 -0.89 -10.27 3.07
N LYS A 48 -1.50 -11.09 3.93
CA LYS A 48 -1.48 -10.88 5.39
C LYS A 48 -0.05 -10.88 5.93
N ALA A 49 0.77 -11.86 5.52
CA ALA A 49 2.17 -11.95 5.92
C ALA A 49 3.00 -10.74 5.47
N PHE A 50 2.75 -10.19 4.28
CA PHE A 50 3.41 -8.98 3.79
C PHE A 50 3.12 -7.77 4.69
N TYR A 51 1.84 -7.49 4.96
CA TYR A 51 1.47 -6.35 5.79
C TYR A 51 1.90 -6.52 7.25
N ALA A 52 1.89 -7.74 7.79
CA ALA A 52 2.42 -8.02 9.12
C ALA A 52 3.93 -7.68 9.22
N ARG A 53 4.73 -8.08 8.23
CA ARG A 53 6.16 -7.73 8.15
C ARG A 53 6.38 -6.22 8.07
N LEU A 54 5.58 -5.52 7.27
CA LEU A 54 5.64 -4.06 7.14
C LEU A 54 5.32 -3.36 8.48
N ALA A 55 4.26 -3.80 9.16
CA ALA A 55 3.85 -3.27 10.45
C ALA A 55 4.93 -3.49 11.52
N LEU A 56 5.52 -4.69 11.56
CA LEU A 56 6.62 -5.01 12.47
C LEU A 56 7.81 -4.07 12.26
N LYS A 57 8.26 -3.89 11.01
CA LYS A 57 9.38 -2.99 10.68
C LYS A 57 9.08 -1.54 11.07
N SER A 58 7.84 -1.10 10.88
CA SER A 58 7.38 0.23 11.30
C SER A 58 7.43 0.38 12.82
N ALA A 59 6.94 -0.61 13.57
CA ALA A 59 6.98 -0.64 15.04
C ALA A 59 8.41 -0.62 15.58
N GLN A 60 9.30 -1.43 15.01
CA GLN A 60 10.74 -1.43 15.36
C GLN A 60 11.38 -0.06 15.14
N THR A 61 11.10 0.58 14.00
CA THR A 61 11.64 1.91 13.69
C THR A 61 11.13 2.96 14.68
N ARG A 62 9.83 2.93 15.01
CA ARG A 62 9.24 3.83 16.01
C ARG A 62 9.87 3.64 17.39
N ARG A 63 10.06 2.38 17.83
CA ARG A 63 10.74 2.06 19.10
C ARG A 63 12.16 2.61 19.13
N ARG A 64 12.94 2.42 18.07
CA ARG A 64 14.30 2.94 17.97
C ARG A 64 14.35 4.47 18.07
N ARG A 65 13.41 5.17 17.42
CA ARG A 65 13.33 6.64 17.50
C ARG A 65 12.93 7.13 18.88
N ALA A 66 12.02 6.43 19.56
CA ALA A 66 11.63 6.77 20.92
C ALA A 66 12.77 6.53 21.92
N GLY A 67 13.55 5.45 21.74
CA GLY A 67 14.72 5.16 22.58
C GLY A 67 15.97 5.99 22.26
N GLY A 68 15.97 6.78 21.18
CA GLY A 68 17.05 7.70 20.81
C GLY A 68 16.78 9.16 21.20
N ALA A 69 15.77 9.41 22.02
CA ALA A 69 15.43 10.71 22.58
C ALA A 69 15.79 10.79 24.09
N ALA A 70 16.93 10.20 24.46
CA ALA A 70 17.56 10.31 25.78
C ALA A 70 18.99 10.81 25.60
#